data_AF-A0A0K0DKM6-F1
#
_entry.id   AF-A0A0K0DKM6-F1
#
_cell.length_a   1.000
_cell.length_b   1.000
_cell.length_c   1.000
_cell.angle_alpha   90.00
_cell.angle_beta   90.00
_cell.angle_gamma   90.00
#
_symmetry.space_group_name_H-M   'P 1'
#
loop_
_entity.id
_entity.type
_entity.pdbx_description
1 polymer ?
#
loop_
_entity_poly.entity_id
_entity_poly.type
_entity_poly.pdbx_seq_one_letter_code
_entity_poly.pdbx_strand_id
1 'polypeptide(L)'
;LKFRMLVHVQLNTKSKLFSRAPCADEGAPNSQLAAFDMATPGTLPVLNRACVMHALRMATLLNCEISPYFRFDRKHYFYADMPAGYQITQNEYPLAKNGRFIFHVYGKGISPYSKEIGIKQLQLEQDSGKTIHCGSSSFIDLNRAGVPLVEVVSNPDFSTALEAMCFVQQLRLLLMHHQICKGEMHKGHLRVDANISLSRQGVPGVRTEVKNINSFRHLHTAINFEIDRQYGVISSGGTVVNETRMFDQQG
;
A
#
# COMPACT_ATOMS: atom_id res chain seq x y z
N LEU A 1 3.82 -7.50 -20.84
CA LEU A 1 3.60 -7.50 -19.38
C LEU A 1 3.80 -6.09 -18.88
N LYS A 2 2.77 -5.52 -18.27
CA LYS A 2 2.80 -4.20 -17.65
C LYS A 2 1.92 -4.28 -16.41
N PHE A 3 2.49 -3.99 -15.25
CA PHE A 3 1.75 -4.05 -13.99
C PHE A 3 2.08 -2.83 -13.13
N ARG A 4 1.15 -2.51 -12.21
CA ARG A 4 1.29 -1.38 -11.28
C ARG A 4 1.38 -1.88 -9.85
N MET A 5 2.00 -1.06 -9.01
CA MET A 5 2.17 -1.31 -7.59
C MET A 5 1.35 -0.29 -6.78
N LEU A 6 0.74 -0.78 -5.70
CA LEU A 6 0.26 0.07 -4.61
C LEU A 6 1.18 -0.18 -3.43
N VAL A 7 1.78 0.88 -2.90
CA VAL A 7 2.64 0.78 -1.72
C VAL A 7 2.01 1.58 -0.59
N HIS A 8 1.60 0.88 0.46
CA HIS A 8 1.04 1.47 1.67
C HIS A 8 2.17 1.79 2.63
N VAL A 9 2.42 3.07 2.85
CA VAL A 9 3.49 3.59 3.72
C VAL A 9 2.90 4.08 5.03
N GLN A 10 3.26 3.45 6.15
CA GLN A 10 2.91 3.96 7.48
C GLN A 10 3.75 5.19 7.83
N LEU A 11 3.09 6.31 8.12
CA LEU A 11 3.77 7.54 8.49
C LEU A 11 4.30 7.47 9.93
N ASN A 12 5.57 7.86 10.09
CA ASN A 12 6.25 7.93 11.38
C ASN A 12 5.82 9.18 12.16
N THR A 13 4.66 9.11 12.78
CA THR A 13 4.07 10.21 13.57
C THR A 13 3.71 9.74 14.98
N LYS A 14 3.60 10.68 15.92
CA LYS A 14 3.32 10.34 17.33
C LYS A 14 1.87 9.89 17.57
N SER A 15 0.92 10.47 16.83
CA SER A 15 -0.51 10.22 16.97
C SER A 15 -1.16 9.85 15.65
N LYS A 16 -2.33 9.23 15.71
CA LYS A 16 -3.09 8.73 14.55
C LYS A 16 -3.54 9.82 13.59
N LEU A 17 -4.07 9.43 12.43
CA LEU A 17 -4.44 10.35 11.36
C LEU A 17 -5.57 11.31 11.75
N PHE A 18 -6.55 10.81 12.51
CA PHE A 18 -7.76 11.54 12.87
C PHE A 18 -8.07 11.55 14.38
N SER A 19 -7.17 11.02 15.21
CA SER A 19 -7.33 10.99 16.66
C SER A 19 -5.99 11.27 17.37
N ARG A 20 -6.06 11.51 18.68
CA ARG A 20 -4.88 11.77 19.53
C ARG A 20 -4.23 10.51 20.09
N ALA A 21 -4.78 9.33 19.79
CA ALA A 21 -4.20 8.06 20.23
C ALA A 21 -2.81 7.85 19.62
N PRO A 22 -1.90 7.17 20.32
CA PRO A 22 -0.53 6.97 19.86
C PRO A 22 -0.45 6.02 18.66
N CYS A 23 0.60 6.17 17.85
CA CYS A 23 1.01 5.23 16.80
C CYS A 23 2.25 4.44 17.27
N ALA A 24 2.10 3.54 18.24
CA ALA A 24 3.22 2.74 18.74
C ALA A 24 3.15 1.30 18.22
N ASP A 25 4.30 0.77 17.78
CA ASP A 25 4.42 -0.57 17.20
C ASP A 25 4.09 -1.67 18.23
N GLU A 26 4.25 -1.36 19.52
CA GLU A 26 4.13 -2.29 20.64
C GLU A 26 3.11 -1.79 21.66
N GLY A 27 2.27 -2.68 22.18
CA GLY A 27 1.29 -2.38 23.22
C GLY A 27 0.37 -3.57 23.51
N ALA A 28 -0.29 -3.54 24.66
CA ALA A 28 -1.35 -4.52 24.94
C ALA A 28 -2.50 -4.36 23.92
N PRO A 29 -3.19 -5.44 23.53
CA PRO A 29 -4.33 -5.36 22.62
C PRO A 29 -5.34 -4.30 23.06
N ASN A 30 -5.80 -3.46 22.13
CA ASN A 30 -6.77 -2.39 22.37
C ASN A 30 -6.37 -1.35 23.45
N SER A 31 -5.08 -1.10 23.67
CA SER A 31 -4.57 -0.10 24.63
C SER A 31 -4.23 1.26 24.03
N GLN A 32 -4.10 1.36 22.70
CA GLN A 32 -3.70 2.55 21.97
C GLN A 32 -4.87 3.14 21.16
N LEU A 33 -5.96 3.47 21.86
CA LEU A 33 -7.21 3.85 21.22
C LEU A 33 -7.81 5.13 21.80
N ALA A 34 -8.40 5.93 20.93
CA ALA A 34 -9.36 6.97 21.29
C ALA A 34 -10.78 6.52 20.96
N ALA A 35 -11.79 7.17 21.53
CA ALA A 35 -13.21 6.90 21.23
C ALA A 35 -13.51 6.94 19.71
N PHE A 36 -12.85 7.84 18.97
CA PHE A 36 -12.97 7.92 17.52
C PHE A 36 -12.46 6.65 16.80
N ASP A 37 -11.33 6.08 17.24
CA ASP A 37 -10.75 4.89 16.61
C ASP A 37 -11.65 3.66 16.76
N MET A 38 -12.43 3.62 17.85
CA MET A 38 -13.44 2.59 18.13
C MET A 38 -14.80 2.88 17.48
N ALA A 39 -14.91 3.95 16.68
CA ALA A 39 -16.15 4.42 16.10
C ALA A 39 -17.27 4.64 17.14
N THR A 40 -16.93 5.13 18.34
CA THR A 40 -17.92 5.44 19.37
C THR A 40 -18.89 6.52 18.85
N PRO A 41 -20.22 6.33 19.00
CA PRO A 41 -21.22 7.29 18.51
C PRO A 41 -20.97 8.72 18.98
N GLY A 42 -21.10 9.69 18.08
CA GLY A 42 -20.92 11.12 18.36
C GLY A 42 -19.48 11.63 18.26
N THR A 43 -18.49 10.77 18.00
CA THR A 43 -17.10 11.19 17.77
C THR A 43 -16.87 11.72 16.35
N LEU A 44 -15.92 12.64 16.18
CA LEU A 44 -15.60 13.28 14.91
C LEU A 44 -14.09 13.22 14.61
N PRO A 45 -13.70 13.10 13.32
CA PRO A 45 -12.29 13.04 12.93
C PRO A 45 -11.62 14.42 13.04
N VAL A 46 -10.39 14.46 13.55
CA VAL A 46 -9.55 15.67 13.56
C VAL A 46 -8.22 15.40 12.86
N LEU A 47 -8.04 15.97 11.67
CA LEU A 47 -6.88 15.72 10.83
C LEU A 47 -5.56 16.10 11.51
N ASN A 48 -4.61 15.17 11.49
CA ASN A 48 -3.29 15.36 12.05
C ASN A 48 -2.37 16.12 11.08
N ARG A 49 -1.98 17.35 11.47
CA ARG A 49 -1.07 18.21 10.69
C ARG A 49 0.26 17.52 10.36
N ALA A 50 0.84 16.75 11.29
CA ALA A 50 2.12 16.08 11.05
C ALA A 50 2.00 15.06 9.91
N CYS A 51 0.90 14.32 9.86
CA CYS A 51 0.63 13.35 8.78
C CYS A 51 0.60 14.05 7.41
N VAL A 52 -0.10 15.18 7.32
CA VAL A 52 -0.15 16.00 6.09
C VAL A 52 1.25 16.47 5.69
N MET A 53 2.04 16.99 6.64
CA MET A 53 3.40 17.46 6.36
C MET A 53 4.33 16.33 5.86
N HIS A 54 4.23 15.13 6.44
CA HIS A 54 5.00 13.97 5.96
C HIS A 54 4.58 13.53 4.57
N ALA A 55 3.28 13.52 4.28
CA ALA A 55 2.77 13.16 2.97
C ALA A 55 3.12 14.20 1.89
N LEU A 56 3.11 15.50 2.20
CA LEU A 56 3.59 16.56 1.31
C LEU A 56 5.09 16.44 1.03
N ARG A 57 5.90 16.14 2.05
CA ARG A 57 7.33 15.85 1.87
C ARG A 57 7.55 14.66 0.94
N MET A 58 6.78 13.58 1.13
CA MET A 58 6.81 12.41 0.24
C MET A 58 6.45 12.81 -1.19
N ALA A 59 5.41 13.64 -1.39
CA ALA A 59 5.03 14.13 -2.71
C ALA A 59 6.17 14.88 -3.40
N THR A 60 6.86 15.77 -2.69
CA THR A 60 8.02 16.49 -3.23
C THR A 60 9.17 15.55 -3.59
N LEU A 61 9.49 14.58 -2.72
CA LEU A 61 10.54 13.59 -2.98
C LEU A 61 10.26 12.70 -4.20
N LEU A 62 8.99 12.42 -4.45
CA LEU A 62 8.52 11.65 -5.60
C LEU A 62 8.15 12.54 -6.80
N ASN A 63 8.58 13.80 -6.80
CA ASN A 63 8.36 14.78 -7.86
C ASN A 63 6.88 14.90 -8.29
N CYS A 64 5.95 14.70 -7.36
CA CYS A 64 4.52 14.79 -7.62
C CYS A 64 4.06 16.25 -7.67
N GLU A 65 3.04 16.51 -8.48
CA GLU A 65 2.26 17.74 -8.45
C GLU A 65 1.35 17.72 -7.22
N ILE A 66 1.57 18.64 -6.28
CA ILE A 66 0.75 18.76 -5.08
C ILE A 66 -0.58 19.43 -5.46
N SER A 67 -1.69 18.79 -5.10
CA SER A 67 -3.02 19.34 -5.36
C SER A 67 -3.23 20.62 -4.55
N PRO A 68 -3.74 21.72 -5.14
CA PRO A 68 -4.06 22.95 -4.41
C PRO A 68 -5.19 22.75 -3.41
N TYR A 69 -6.02 21.72 -3.64
CA TYR A 69 -7.10 21.26 -2.80
C TYR A 69 -7.11 19.73 -2.80
N PHE A 70 -7.28 19.13 -1.63
CA PHE A 70 -7.50 17.69 -1.47
C PHE A 70 -8.65 17.46 -0.49
N ARG A 71 -9.34 16.33 -0.65
CA ARG A 71 -10.52 15.97 0.14
C ARG A 71 -10.42 14.52 0.62
N PHE A 72 -10.91 14.27 1.83
CA PHE A 72 -11.10 12.91 2.32
C PHE A 72 -12.49 12.38 1.97
N ASP A 73 -12.53 11.14 1.53
CA ASP A 73 -13.71 10.39 1.13
C ASP A 73 -13.90 9.18 2.06
N ARG A 74 -15.13 8.65 2.13
CA ARG A 74 -15.43 7.43 2.89
C ARG A 74 -15.57 6.24 1.94
N LYS A 75 -14.65 5.28 2.06
CA LYS A 75 -14.71 4.00 1.36
C LYS A 75 -15.41 2.97 2.25
N HIS A 76 -16.69 2.72 1.97
CA HIS A 76 -17.55 1.89 2.80
C HIS A 76 -17.32 0.38 2.55
N TYR A 77 -17.13 -0.38 3.62
CA TYR A 77 -17.11 -1.85 3.61
C TYR A 77 -17.23 -2.36 5.06
N PHE A 78 -17.88 -3.52 5.23
CA PHE A 78 -18.03 -4.15 6.54
C PHE A 78 -16.92 -5.17 6.74
N TYR A 79 -16.10 -4.94 7.77
CA TYR A 79 -15.11 -5.90 8.24
C TYR A 79 -14.85 -5.69 9.73
N ALA A 80 -14.53 -6.76 10.47
CA ALA A 80 -14.45 -6.70 11.93
C ALA A 80 -13.35 -5.76 12.46
N ASP A 81 -12.29 -5.55 11.67
CA ASP A 81 -11.19 -4.63 11.99
C ASP A 81 -11.38 -3.19 11.46
N MET A 82 -12.55 -2.89 10.87
CA MET A 82 -12.94 -1.55 10.42
C MET A 82 -14.21 -1.10 11.15
N PRO A 83 -14.10 -0.59 12.40
CA PRO A 83 -15.24 -0.40 13.30
C PRO A 83 -16.28 0.60 12.79
N ALA A 84 -15.87 1.60 11.99
CA ALA A 84 -16.79 2.59 11.44
C ALA A 84 -17.62 2.09 10.24
N GLY A 85 -17.32 0.90 9.70
CA GLY A 85 -17.91 0.41 8.44
C GLY A 85 -17.45 1.19 7.19
N TYR A 86 -16.46 2.05 7.33
CA TYR A 86 -15.79 2.75 6.24
C TYR A 86 -14.36 3.14 6.63
N GLN A 87 -13.47 3.18 5.64
CA GLN A 87 -12.14 3.75 5.75
C GLN A 87 -12.18 5.21 5.27
N ILE A 88 -11.60 6.14 6.02
CA ILE A 88 -11.36 7.51 5.53
C ILE A 88 -10.08 7.49 4.69
N THR A 89 -10.21 7.78 3.40
CA THR A 89 -9.14 7.76 2.38
C THR A 89 -9.32 8.97 1.43
N GLN A 90 -8.63 9.01 0.29
CA GLN A 90 -8.84 10.01 -0.76
C GLN A 90 -8.93 9.30 -2.11
N ASN A 91 -9.99 9.56 -2.88
CA ASN A 91 -10.17 8.98 -4.21
C ASN A 91 -10.28 10.07 -5.28
N GLU A 92 -11.22 11.00 -5.14
CA GLU A 92 -11.48 12.01 -6.19
C GLU A 92 -10.40 13.11 -6.20
N TYR A 93 -10.06 13.60 -5.02
CA TYR A 93 -9.12 14.71 -4.80
C TYR A 93 -7.96 14.27 -3.89
N PRO A 94 -7.03 13.42 -4.38
CA PRO A 94 -5.88 12.98 -3.61
C PRO A 94 -4.87 14.11 -3.40
N LEU A 95 -4.00 13.93 -2.41
CA LEU A 95 -3.00 14.91 -1.99
C LEU A 95 -2.07 15.36 -3.13
N ALA A 96 -1.62 14.43 -3.96
CA ALA A 96 -0.72 14.72 -5.07
C ALA A 96 -0.89 13.72 -6.23
N LYS A 97 -0.52 14.13 -7.44
CA LYS A 97 -0.61 13.33 -8.68
C LYS A 97 0.63 13.50 -9.56
N ASN A 98 0.72 12.74 -10.64
CA ASN A 98 1.65 12.97 -11.75
C ASN A 98 3.13 13.06 -11.35
N GLY A 99 3.56 12.22 -10.41
CA GLY A 99 4.95 12.16 -9.97
C GLY A 99 5.83 11.26 -10.82
N ARG A 100 7.11 11.23 -10.47
CA ARG A 100 8.12 10.37 -11.07
C ARG A 100 9.17 9.96 -10.06
N PHE A 101 9.56 8.70 -10.12
CA PHE A 101 10.60 8.14 -9.27
C PHE A 101 11.62 7.38 -10.11
N ILE A 102 12.88 7.81 -10.02
CA ILE A 102 14.01 7.17 -10.68
C ILE A 102 14.65 6.19 -9.70
N PHE A 103 14.87 4.97 -10.15
CA PHE A 103 15.50 3.91 -9.38
C PHE A 103 16.45 3.09 -10.26
N HIS A 104 17.38 2.40 -9.63
CA HIS A 104 18.36 1.55 -10.32
C HIS A 104 17.95 0.09 -10.21
N VAL A 105 17.91 -0.60 -11.34
CA VAL A 105 17.65 -2.04 -11.42
C VAL A 105 19.00 -2.74 -11.46
N TYR A 106 19.20 -3.67 -10.54
CA TYR A 106 20.43 -4.45 -10.42
C TYR A 106 20.11 -5.85 -9.88
N GLY A 107 20.88 -6.85 -10.30
CA GLY A 107 20.66 -8.24 -9.92
C GLY A 107 21.66 -9.18 -10.58
N LYS A 108 21.59 -10.46 -10.21
CA LYS A 108 22.49 -11.48 -10.77
C LYS A 108 22.18 -11.70 -12.25
N GLY A 109 23.20 -11.59 -13.11
CA GLY A 109 23.08 -11.92 -14.53
C GLY A 109 22.44 -10.84 -15.41
N ILE A 110 22.28 -9.61 -14.91
CA ILE A 110 21.85 -8.47 -15.71
C ILE A 110 22.83 -7.30 -15.56
N SER A 111 23.02 -6.52 -16.63
CA SER A 111 23.72 -5.24 -16.53
C SER A 111 22.83 -4.23 -15.79
N PRO A 112 23.34 -3.50 -14.78
CA PRO A 112 22.55 -2.49 -14.09
C PRO A 112 22.06 -1.39 -15.03
N TYR A 113 20.84 -0.91 -14.80
CA TYR A 113 20.26 0.20 -15.57
C TYR A 113 19.35 1.06 -14.68
N SER A 114 19.19 2.33 -15.05
CA SER A 114 18.25 3.23 -14.40
C SER A 114 16.89 3.14 -15.09
N LYS A 115 15.82 3.19 -14.29
CA LYS A 115 14.45 3.26 -14.78
C LYS A 115 13.70 4.35 -14.04
N GLU A 116 12.88 5.09 -14.77
CA GLU A 116 11.90 6.00 -14.22
C GLU A 116 10.52 5.33 -14.23
N ILE A 117 9.79 5.44 -13.12
CA ILE A 117 8.37 5.04 -13.06
C ILE A 117 7.53 6.26 -12.70
N GLY A 118 6.40 6.42 -13.40
CA GLY A 118 5.42 7.42 -13.02
C GLY A 118 4.72 7.04 -11.72
N ILE A 119 4.49 8.03 -10.86
CA ILE A 119 3.63 7.93 -9.68
C ILE A 119 2.29 8.55 -10.05
N LYS A 120 1.26 7.72 -10.17
CA LYS A 120 -0.08 8.17 -10.57
C LYS A 120 -0.65 9.13 -9.53
N GLN A 121 -0.64 8.71 -8.26
CA GLN A 121 -1.16 9.50 -7.15
C GLN A 121 -0.58 9.10 -5.80
N LEU A 122 -0.66 10.02 -4.85
CA LEU A 122 -0.43 9.83 -3.43
C LEU A 122 -1.71 10.21 -2.67
N GLN A 123 -2.21 9.30 -1.85
CA GLN A 123 -3.41 9.52 -1.04
C GLN A 123 -3.14 9.23 0.43
N LEU A 124 -3.65 10.09 1.31
CA LEU A 124 -3.66 9.85 2.76
C LEU A 124 -4.84 8.98 3.14
N GLU A 125 -4.62 7.97 3.98
CA GLU A 125 -5.69 7.11 4.46
C GLU A 125 -5.44 6.53 5.85
N GLN A 126 -6.50 6.01 6.47
CA GLN A 126 -6.43 5.29 7.73
C GLN A 126 -6.10 3.83 7.49
N ASP A 127 -5.28 3.25 8.36
CA ASP A 127 -5.13 1.80 8.44
C ASP A 127 -6.33 1.14 9.16
N SER A 128 -6.53 -0.15 8.90
CA SER A 128 -7.46 -0.98 9.66
C SER A 128 -6.80 -1.56 10.92
N GLY A 129 -7.62 -2.15 11.80
CA GLY A 129 -7.13 -2.94 12.91
C GLY A 129 -6.41 -4.23 12.46
N LYS A 130 -6.19 -5.13 13.41
CA LYS A 130 -5.61 -6.45 13.15
C LYS A 130 -6.61 -7.52 13.58
N THR A 131 -6.93 -8.41 12.65
CA THR A 131 -7.71 -9.62 12.94
C THR A 131 -6.75 -10.78 13.21
N ILE A 132 -6.94 -11.47 14.33
CA ILE A 132 -6.15 -12.64 14.75
C ILE A 132 -7.09 -13.83 14.83
N HIS A 133 -6.90 -14.82 13.96
CA HIS A 133 -7.68 -16.05 13.97
C HIS A 133 -7.04 -17.07 14.92
N CYS A 134 -7.83 -17.62 15.82
CA CYS A 134 -7.42 -18.68 16.73
C CYS A 134 -8.56 -19.70 16.87
N GLY A 135 -8.35 -20.89 16.28
CA GLY A 135 -9.40 -21.90 16.15
C GLY A 135 -10.59 -21.36 15.36
N SER A 136 -11.80 -21.51 15.93
CA SER A 136 -13.06 -21.03 15.35
C SER A 136 -13.37 -19.56 15.63
N SER A 137 -12.50 -18.87 16.37
CA SER A 137 -12.75 -17.49 16.84
C SER A 137 -11.79 -16.51 16.20
N SER A 138 -12.27 -15.28 16.03
CA SER A 138 -11.46 -14.14 15.57
C SER A 138 -11.38 -13.10 16.67
N PHE A 139 -10.16 -12.70 17.01
CA PHE A 139 -9.87 -11.65 17.98
C PHE A 139 -9.46 -10.39 17.24
N ILE A 140 -10.04 -9.25 17.63
CA ILE A 140 -9.80 -7.96 16.97
C ILE A 140 -8.97 -7.08 17.90
N ASP A 141 -7.82 -6.64 17.40
CA ASP A 141 -7.00 -5.60 18.02
C ASP A 141 -7.07 -4.33 17.16
N LEU A 142 -7.69 -3.28 17.71
CA LEU A 142 -7.88 -2.00 17.04
C LEU A 142 -6.72 -1.03 17.26
N ASN A 143 -5.63 -1.39 17.97
CA ASN A 143 -4.47 -0.52 18.18
C ASN A 143 -4.00 0.17 16.88
N ARG A 144 -3.99 -0.58 15.78
CA ARG A 144 -3.59 -0.10 14.45
C ARG A 144 -4.68 0.67 13.69
N ALA A 145 -5.96 0.52 14.06
CA ALA A 145 -7.04 1.23 13.40
C ALA A 145 -6.84 2.75 13.51
N GLY A 146 -6.88 3.45 12.37
CA GLY A 146 -6.66 4.90 12.30
C GLY A 146 -5.19 5.34 12.20
N VAL A 147 -4.23 4.41 12.24
CA VAL A 147 -2.81 4.72 11.97
C VAL A 147 -2.68 5.36 10.57
N PRO A 148 -1.88 6.42 10.40
CA PRO A 148 -1.78 7.15 9.15
C PRO A 148 -0.98 6.39 8.10
N LEU A 149 -1.57 6.21 6.92
CA LEU A 149 -0.93 5.67 5.73
C LEU A 149 -0.87 6.72 4.63
N VAL A 150 0.14 6.61 3.78
CA VAL A 150 0.11 7.14 2.42
C VAL A 150 0.13 5.96 1.46
N GLU A 151 -0.90 5.82 0.64
CA GLU A 151 -0.89 4.88 -0.48
C GLU A 151 -0.22 5.55 -1.68
N VAL A 152 0.89 4.96 -2.13
CA VAL A 152 1.64 5.35 -3.31
C VAL A 152 1.20 4.48 -4.48
N VAL A 153 0.54 5.06 -5.48
CA VAL A 153 0.05 4.33 -6.64
C VAL A 153 0.97 4.58 -7.83
N SER A 154 1.60 3.55 -8.36
CA SER A 154 2.43 3.68 -9.57
C SER A 154 1.60 3.64 -10.86
N ASN A 155 2.18 4.14 -11.94
CA ASN A 155 1.76 3.78 -13.29
C ASN A 155 2.09 2.31 -13.59
N PRO A 156 1.37 1.67 -14.54
CA PRO A 156 1.57 0.26 -14.88
C PRO A 156 2.78 0.06 -15.81
N ASP A 157 3.97 0.46 -15.38
CA ASP A 157 5.18 0.46 -16.21
C ASP A 157 6.26 -0.53 -15.76
N PHE A 158 5.96 -1.39 -14.77
CA PHE A 158 6.83 -2.50 -14.40
C PHE A 158 6.75 -3.65 -15.41
N SER A 159 7.91 -4.15 -15.81
CA SER A 159 8.08 -5.22 -16.79
C SER A 159 8.55 -6.52 -16.14
N THR A 160 9.18 -6.47 -14.96
CA THR A 160 9.70 -7.66 -14.26
C THR A 160 9.50 -7.55 -12.75
N ALA A 161 9.45 -8.71 -12.07
CA ALA A 161 9.43 -8.77 -10.61
C ALA A 161 10.68 -8.12 -9.97
N LEU A 162 11.83 -8.20 -10.65
CA LEU A 162 13.08 -7.58 -10.22
C LEU A 162 12.97 -6.05 -10.19
N GLU A 163 12.40 -5.44 -11.23
CA GLU A 163 12.16 -3.99 -11.24
C GLU A 163 11.27 -3.56 -10.08
N ALA A 164 10.17 -4.28 -9.84
CA ALA A 164 9.26 -4.00 -8.74
C ALA A 164 9.96 -4.10 -7.37
N MET A 165 10.79 -5.12 -7.18
CA MET A 165 11.57 -5.29 -5.96
C MET A 165 12.58 -4.13 -5.76
N CYS A 166 13.37 -3.78 -6.78
CA CYS A 166 14.33 -2.68 -6.71
C CYS A 166 13.65 -1.33 -6.45
N PHE A 167 12.47 -1.10 -7.04
CA PHE A 167 11.65 0.08 -6.80
C PHE A 167 11.22 0.18 -5.33
N VAL A 168 10.59 -0.87 -4.77
CA VAL A 168 10.13 -0.82 -3.37
C VAL A 168 11.30 -0.72 -2.40
N GLN A 169 12.44 -1.37 -2.69
CA GLN A 169 13.66 -1.26 -1.87
C GLN A 169 14.18 0.18 -1.82
N GLN A 170 14.33 0.84 -2.97
CA GLN A 170 14.84 2.20 -3.02
C GLN A 170 13.83 3.23 -2.49
N LEU A 171 12.54 3.05 -2.78
CA LEU A 171 11.48 3.86 -2.18
C LEU A 171 11.53 3.76 -0.65
N ARG A 172 11.61 2.55 -0.09
CA ARG A 172 11.75 2.32 1.35
C ARG A 172 12.96 3.05 1.92
N LEU A 173 14.13 2.90 1.28
CA LEU A 173 15.37 3.53 1.74
C LEU A 173 15.25 5.06 1.75
N LEU A 174 14.69 5.65 0.69
CA LEU A 174 14.45 7.09 0.61
C LEU A 174 13.55 7.57 1.75
N LEU A 175 12.42 6.90 1.98
CA LEU A 175 11.44 7.30 2.99
C LEU A 175 11.99 7.15 4.42
N MET A 176 12.81 6.12 4.67
CA MET A 176 13.52 5.95 5.94
C MET A 176 14.58 7.04 6.14
N HIS A 177 15.35 7.37 5.11
CA HIS A 177 16.36 8.42 5.16
C HIS A 177 15.76 9.77 5.55
N HIS A 178 14.57 10.09 5.03
CA HIS A 178 13.83 11.31 5.38
C HIS A 178 12.93 11.18 6.62
N GLN A 179 13.04 10.08 7.37
CA GLN A 179 12.27 9.81 8.60
C GLN A 179 10.75 9.87 8.42
N ILE A 180 10.27 9.62 7.19
CA ILE A 180 8.83 9.59 6.87
C ILE A 180 8.21 8.28 7.29
N CYS A 181 8.97 7.18 7.21
CA CYS A 181 8.53 5.84 7.57
C CYS A 181 9.69 5.08 8.24
N LYS A 182 9.39 4.20 9.18
CA LYS A 182 10.39 3.29 9.79
C LYS A 182 10.80 2.15 8.83
N GLY A 183 9.96 1.82 7.85
CA GLY A 183 10.26 0.87 6.77
C GLY A 183 10.33 -0.62 7.13
N GLU A 184 10.05 -1.02 8.37
CA GLU A 184 10.02 -2.44 8.76
C GLU A 184 8.77 -3.16 8.20
N MET A 185 8.92 -3.88 7.08
CA MET A 185 7.79 -4.56 6.42
C MET A 185 7.12 -5.62 7.31
N HIS A 186 7.89 -6.34 8.13
CA HIS A 186 7.36 -7.36 9.04
C HIS A 186 6.46 -6.78 10.14
N LYS A 187 6.62 -5.49 10.48
CA LYS A 187 5.73 -4.74 11.37
C LYS A 187 4.59 -4.03 10.63
N GLY A 188 4.49 -4.19 9.31
CA GLY A 188 3.46 -3.56 8.49
C GLY A 188 3.73 -2.08 8.17
N HIS A 189 4.91 -1.55 8.49
CA HIS A 189 5.27 -0.16 8.17
C HIS A 189 5.26 0.14 6.67
N LEU A 190 5.49 -0.90 5.87
CA LEU A 190 5.44 -0.84 4.42
C LEU A 190 4.78 -2.12 3.91
N ARG A 191 3.63 -1.99 3.25
CA ARG A 191 2.90 -3.09 2.62
C ARG A 191 2.77 -2.83 1.14
N VAL A 192 2.69 -3.90 0.36
CA VAL A 192 2.66 -3.81 -1.09
C VAL A 192 1.52 -4.67 -1.63
N ASP A 193 0.75 -4.10 -2.54
CA ASP A 193 -0.22 -4.82 -3.35
C ASP A 193 0.19 -4.70 -4.83
N ALA A 194 0.17 -5.81 -5.57
CA ALA A 194 0.58 -5.88 -6.97
C ALA A 194 -0.64 -6.08 -7.88
N ASN A 195 -0.86 -5.19 -8.85
CA ASN A 195 -1.92 -5.36 -9.85
C ASN A 195 -1.32 -5.84 -11.17
N ILE A 196 -1.41 -7.15 -11.42
CA ILE A 196 -0.71 -7.83 -12.50
C ILE A 196 -1.68 -8.14 -13.63
N SER A 197 -1.27 -7.82 -14.86
CA SER A 197 -2.00 -8.15 -16.07
C SER A 197 -1.05 -8.46 -17.22
N LEU A 198 -1.27 -9.58 -17.91
CA LEU A 198 -0.56 -9.89 -19.14
C LEU A 198 -1.21 -9.20 -20.35
N SER A 199 -0.45 -8.31 -20.97
CA SER A 199 -0.85 -7.63 -22.21
C SER A 199 -0.58 -8.50 -23.44
N ARG A 200 -1.53 -8.59 -24.37
CA ARG A 200 -1.34 -9.23 -25.69
C ARG A 200 -1.42 -8.17 -26.78
N GLN A 201 -0.38 -8.06 -27.61
CA GLN A 201 -0.33 -7.12 -28.75
C GLN A 201 -0.68 -5.66 -28.38
N GLY A 202 -0.23 -5.19 -27.21
CA GLY A 202 -0.50 -3.83 -26.74
C GLY A 202 -1.86 -3.63 -26.06
N VAL A 203 -2.76 -4.62 -26.09
CA VAL A 203 -4.03 -4.59 -25.35
C VAL A 203 -3.77 -5.01 -23.89
N PRO A 204 -4.14 -4.19 -22.89
CA PRO A 204 -4.07 -4.57 -21.48
C PRO A 204 -4.94 -5.81 -21.20
N GLY A 205 -4.37 -6.79 -20.49
CA GLY A 205 -5.10 -7.97 -20.06
C GLY A 205 -6.01 -7.71 -18.86
N VAL A 206 -6.73 -8.74 -18.45
CA VAL A 206 -7.52 -8.72 -17.22
C VAL A 206 -6.57 -8.67 -16.02
N ARG A 207 -6.95 -7.88 -15.01
CA ARG A 207 -6.13 -7.58 -13.84
C ARG A 207 -6.40 -8.57 -12.71
N THR A 208 -5.34 -9.12 -12.16
CA THR A 208 -5.33 -9.77 -10.83
C THR A 208 -4.67 -8.85 -9.82
N GLU A 209 -5.29 -8.64 -8.66
CA GLU A 209 -4.70 -7.90 -7.55
C GLU A 209 -4.19 -8.88 -6.49
N VAL A 210 -2.87 -8.95 -6.30
CA VAL A 210 -2.24 -9.76 -5.25
C VAL A 210 -1.96 -8.87 -4.04
N LYS A 211 -2.62 -9.16 -2.91
CA LYS A 211 -2.58 -8.32 -1.71
C LYS A 211 -1.65 -8.83 -0.61
N ASN A 212 -1.33 -7.93 0.33
CA ASN A 212 -0.66 -8.21 1.60
C ASN A 212 0.76 -8.78 1.46
N ILE A 213 1.53 -8.24 0.52
CA ILE A 213 2.92 -8.65 0.31
C ILE A 213 3.82 -7.96 1.34
N ASN A 214 4.31 -8.75 2.31
CA ASN A 214 5.03 -8.24 3.51
C ASN A 214 6.55 -8.44 3.47
N SER A 215 7.13 -8.88 2.35
CA SER A 215 8.59 -8.95 2.19
C SER A 215 9.02 -8.82 0.72
N PHE A 216 10.28 -8.43 0.48
CA PHE A 216 10.84 -8.36 -0.87
C PHE A 216 10.89 -9.71 -1.58
N ARG A 217 11.16 -10.78 -0.82
CA ARG A 217 11.15 -12.15 -1.35
C ARG A 217 9.74 -12.56 -1.77
N HIS A 218 8.74 -12.26 -0.95
CA HIS A 218 7.34 -12.54 -1.26
C HIS A 218 6.89 -11.73 -2.47
N LEU A 219 7.31 -10.46 -2.58
CA LEU A 219 7.02 -9.63 -3.74
C LEU A 219 7.53 -10.24 -5.03
N HIS A 220 8.81 -10.63 -5.03
CA HIS A 220 9.42 -11.25 -6.20
C HIS A 220 8.74 -12.57 -6.58
N THR A 221 8.42 -13.40 -5.58
CA THR A 221 7.80 -14.72 -5.78
C THR A 221 6.37 -14.59 -6.27
N ALA A 222 5.55 -13.77 -5.61
CA ALA A 222 4.14 -13.55 -5.94
C ALA A 222 3.96 -13.00 -7.35
N ILE A 223 4.80 -12.05 -7.77
CA ILE A 223 4.72 -11.47 -9.11
C ILE A 223 5.03 -12.52 -10.17
N ASN A 224 6.14 -13.26 -10.03
CA ASN A 224 6.50 -14.28 -11.01
C ASN A 224 5.48 -15.42 -11.06
N PHE A 225 5.00 -15.88 -9.91
CA PHE A 225 3.97 -16.91 -9.86
C PHE A 225 2.68 -16.49 -10.58
N GLU A 226 2.20 -15.26 -10.34
CA GLU A 226 0.99 -14.77 -11.00
C GLU A 226 1.20 -14.56 -12.51
N ILE A 227 2.40 -14.14 -12.94
CA ILE A 227 2.76 -14.07 -14.36
C ILE A 227 2.69 -15.46 -15.01
N ASP A 228 3.34 -16.46 -14.41
CA ASP A 228 3.37 -17.82 -14.93
C ASP A 228 1.97 -18.43 -14.97
N ARG A 229 1.16 -18.18 -13.93
CA ARG A 229 -0.24 -18.61 -13.87
C ARG A 229 -1.08 -18.00 -14.98
N GLN A 230 -1.07 -16.67 -15.12
CA GLN A 230 -1.83 -16.01 -16.20
C GLN A 230 -1.35 -16.49 -17.57
N TYR A 231 -0.04 -16.70 -17.75
CA TYR A 231 0.52 -17.22 -19.00
C TYR A 231 0.00 -18.63 -19.29
N GLY A 232 -0.02 -19.53 -18.30
CA GLY A 232 -0.56 -20.89 -18.44
C GLY A 232 -2.05 -20.91 -18.80
N VAL A 233 -2.85 -20.05 -18.15
CA VAL A 233 -4.29 -19.90 -18.48
C VAL A 233 -4.48 -19.42 -19.92
N ILE A 234 -3.76 -18.38 -20.35
CA ILE A 234 -3.90 -17.84 -21.70
C ILE A 234 -3.38 -18.82 -22.76
N SER A 235 -2.26 -19.50 -22.48
CA SER A 235 -1.63 -20.44 -23.41
C SER A 235 -2.45 -21.72 -23.62
N SER A 236 -3.27 -22.11 -22.64
CA SER A 236 -4.23 -23.21 -22.75
C SER A 236 -5.57 -22.81 -23.40
N GLY A 237 -5.70 -21.57 -23.87
CA GLY A 237 -6.93 -21.03 -24.47
C GLY A 237 -7.98 -20.59 -23.46
N GLY A 238 -7.65 -20.58 -22.17
CA GLY A 238 -8.51 -20.07 -21.10
C GLY A 238 -8.55 -18.53 -21.04
N THR A 239 -9.42 -18.02 -20.17
CA THR A 239 -9.58 -16.57 -19.92
C THR A 239 -9.24 -16.26 -18.47
N VAL A 240 -8.37 -15.26 -18.26
CA VAL A 240 -8.09 -14.73 -16.91
C VAL A 240 -9.29 -13.91 -16.44
N VAL A 241 -9.78 -14.17 -15.24
CA VAL A 241 -10.87 -13.42 -14.61
C VAL A 241 -10.31 -12.37 -13.65
N ASN A 242 -11.07 -11.30 -13.39
CA ASN A 242 -10.65 -10.26 -12.44
C ASN A 242 -10.85 -10.79 -11.02
N GLU A 243 -9.75 -10.93 -10.28
CA GLU A 243 -9.74 -11.52 -8.96
C GLU A 243 -8.78 -10.78 -8.01
N THR A 244 -9.10 -10.81 -6.73
CA THR A 244 -8.17 -10.44 -5.66
C THR A 244 -7.65 -11.73 -5.04
N ARG A 245 -6.32 -11.91 -5.05
CA ARG A 245 -5.63 -13.08 -4.51
C ARG A 245 -4.76 -12.67 -3.32
N MET A 246 -4.46 -13.61 -2.45
CA MET A 246 -3.50 -13.44 -1.36
C MET A 246 -2.30 -14.34 -1.60
N PHE A 247 -1.13 -13.88 -1.17
CA PHE A 247 0.09 -14.67 -1.19
C PHE A 247 0.12 -15.63 0.01
N ASP A 248 0.48 -16.89 -0.22
CA ASP A 248 0.78 -17.85 0.85
C ASP A 248 2.29 -18.16 0.90
N GLN A 249 2.78 -18.80 1.97
CA GLN A 249 4.21 -19.07 2.09
C GLN A 249 4.77 -20.07 1.05
N GLN A 250 3.89 -20.81 0.36
CA GLN A 250 4.24 -21.76 -0.69
C GLN A 250 4.20 -21.11 -2.08
N GLY A 251 3.52 -19.97 -2.23
CA GLY A 251 3.39 -19.18 -3.46
C GLY A 251 1.97 -18.69 -3.67
#